data_AF-W2RLE1-F1
#
_entry.id   AF-W2RLE1-F1
#
_cell.length_a   1.000
_cell.length_b   1.000
_cell.length_c   1.000
_cell.angle_alpha   90.00
_cell.angle_beta   90.00
_cell.angle_gamma   90.00
#
_symmetry.space_group_name_H-M   'P 1'
#
loop_
_entity.id
_entity.type
_entity.pdbx_description
1 polymer ?
#
loop_
_entity_poly.entity_id
_entity_poly.type
_entity_poly.pdbx_seq_one_letter_code
_entity_poly.pdbx_strand_id
1 'polypeptide(L)'
;MPPSRNAKSRTRSPSTSTAGGLKRRAHLSPQTLSVSSNRVLKTWRPLPTPTQDRIRTLLLAIQSQTQSARRSSKASGRNGKGPSNPNKLDLTDDDYDEMVQALVSKLVVRLPKMTFPAARSKANSAAAAAAHDLDFDYEATLHRTAVLSAQLSEATQSSKLLRASIRKEEQNLRAEKAELDALAENLKRGTQAQRTQEKRLHPLARQLGGGRSAKVEDGEEGVADQMLGTARRRHVVEAPLGKAEIEGDADLEDLMKQLGSHLGSMATNTASLQGMRRELGRAEVAIRAFAWQRLGRDKYLRVMDVQ
;
A
#
# COMPACT_ATOMS: atom_id res chain seq x y z
N MET A 1 48.20 32.68 10.29
CA MET A 1 48.40 31.49 11.15
C MET A 1 47.16 31.29 12.01
N PRO A 2 46.77 30.02 12.29
CA PRO A 2 45.43 29.64 12.75
C PRO A 2 45.33 29.48 14.27
N PRO A 3 44.12 29.37 14.84
CA PRO A 3 43.89 28.64 16.07
C PRO A 3 43.36 27.22 15.80
N SER A 4 43.88 26.31 16.62
CA SER A 4 43.74 24.86 16.61
C SER A 4 42.56 24.37 17.45
N ARG A 5 41.86 23.38 16.88
CA ARG A 5 41.18 22.20 17.46
C ARG A 5 40.72 22.22 18.93
N ASN A 6 39.45 21.85 19.13
CA ASN A 6 39.16 20.62 19.86
C ASN A 6 37.92 19.90 19.33
N ALA A 7 38.11 18.63 18.98
CA ALA A 7 37.10 17.73 18.47
C ALA A 7 36.67 16.75 19.58
N LYS A 8 35.38 16.44 19.67
CA LYS A 8 34.90 15.17 20.25
C LYS A 8 33.77 14.59 19.39
N SER A 9 34.21 13.72 18.48
CA SER A 9 33.56 12.50 17.96
C SER A 9 32.03 12.41 17.93
N ARG A 10 31.43 12.65 16.75
CA ARG A 10 30.21 11.98 16.29
C ARG A 10 30.63 10.70 15.56
N THR A 11 30.41 9.53 16.14
CA THR A 11 30.50 8.26 15.43
C THR A 11 29.20 8.05 14.64
N ARG A 12 29.17 8.50 13.38
CA ARG A 12 28.27 7.95 12.36
C ARG A 12 29.03 6.80 11.71
N SER A 13 28.53 5.58 11.87
CA SER A 13 28.96 4.44 11.05
C SER A 13 28.20 4.46 9.71
N PRO A 14 28.90 4.33 8.57
CA PRO A 14 28.30 3.98 7.29
C PRO A 14 28.71 2.55 6.88
N SER A 15 27.77 1.74 6.40
CA SER A 15 28.03 0.55 5.57
C SER A 15 26.71 0.13 4.90
N THR A 16 26.44 0.52 3.66
CA THR A 16 26.72 -0.18 2.38
C THR A 16 25.98 -1.51 2.14
N SER A 17 25.06 -1.42 1.16
CA SER A 17 24.70 -2.36 0.08
C SER A 17 24.23 -3.80 0.34
N THR A 18 22.96 -4.02 -0.08
CA THR A 18 22.46 -5.03 -1.04
C THR A 18 22.67 -6.53 -0.77
N ALA A 19 21.60 -7.22 -0.35
CA ALA A 19 21.14 -8.52 -0.87
C ALA A 19 19.91 -9.03 -0.06
N GLY A 20 18.95 -9.66 -0.74
CA GLY A 20 18.00 -10.61 -0.14
C GLY A 20 16.76 -10.04 0.54
N GLY A 21 15.60 -10.26 -0.09
CA GLY A 21 14.31 -9.77 0.38
C GLY A 21 13.83 -10.43 1.67
N LEU A 22 13.77 -9.65 2.75
CA LEU A 22 12.78 -9.79 3.81
C LEU A 22 12.37 -8.37 4.18
N LYS A 23 11.07 -8.08 4.08
CA LYS A 23 10.47 -6.80 4.44
C LYS A 23 10.87 -6.47 5.89
N ARG A 24 11.90 -5.64 6.06
CA ARG A 24 12.30 -5.09 7.36
C ARG A 24 11.12 -4.26 7.84
N ARG A 25 10.33 -4.86 8.73
CA ARG A 25 9.26 -4.14 9.43
C ARG A 25 9.92 -2.99 10.18
N ALA A 26 9.42 -1.78 9.99
CA ALA A 26 9.81 -0.64 10.79
C ALA A 26 9.43 -0.96 12.24
N HIS A 27 10.43 -1.20 13.08
CA HIS A 27 10.24 -1.36 14.51
C HIS A 27 10.37 0.03 15.14
N LEU A 28 9.34 0.47 15.83
CA LEU A 28 9.41 1.67 16.65
C LEU A 28 10.13 1.27 17.94
N SER A 29 11.36 1.73 18.12
CA SER A 29 12.04 1.61 19.42
C SER A 29 11.45 2.63 20.39
N PRO A 30 11.26 2.28 21.68
CA PRO A 30 10.82 3.25 22.68
C PRO A 30 11.90 4.32 22.80
N GLN A 31 11.56 5.55 22.42
CA GLN A 31 12.44 6.70 22.59
C GLN A 31 12.20 7.29 23.98
N THR A 32 13.11 7.00 24.92
CA THR A 32 13.09 7.61 26.24
C THR A 32 13.60 9.04 26.14
N LEU A 33 12.75 10.02 26.39
CA LEU A 33 13.16 11.41 26.51
C LEU A 33 13.82 11.61 27.88
N SER A 34 15.11 11.94 27.88
CA SER A 34 15.83 12.27 29.11
C SER A 34 15.47 13.69 29.55
N VAL A 35 14.82 13.83 30.69
CA VAL A 35 14.51 15.13 31.31
C VAL A 35 15.62 15.47 32.30
N SER A 36 16.23 16.65 32.15
CA SER A 36 17.27 17.07 33.09
C SER A 36 16.71 17.31 34.49
N SER A 37 17.46 16.91 35.52
CA SER A 37 17.08 17.11 36.92
C SER A 37 16.75 18.57 37.25
N ASN A 38 17.50 19.51 36.67
CA ASN A 38 17.24 20.94 36.83
C ASN A 38 15.89 21.37 36.21
N ARG A 39 15.48 20.79 35.07
CA ARG A 39 14.17 21.03 34.46
C ARG A 39 13.05 20.50 35.35
N VAL A 40 13.20 19.30 35.91
CA VAL A 40 12.26 18.73 36.88
C VAL A 40 12.09 19.66 38.09
N LEU A 41 13.18 20.10 38.72
CA LEU A 41 13.10 20.98 39.90
C LEU A 41 12.51 22.36 39.59
N LYS A 42 12.69 22.87 38.37
CA LYS A 42 12.21 24.19 37.95
C LYS A 42 10.74 24.21 37.52
N THR A 43 10.29 23.17 36.81
CA THR A 43 8.94 23.15 36.20
C THR A 43 7.97 22.24 36.95
N TRP A 44 8.44 21.29 37.73
CA TRP A 44 7.58 20.39 38.48
C TRP A 44 7.39 20.94 39.90
N ARG A 45 6.14 21.11 40.30
CA ARG A 45 5.78 21.66 41.61
C ARG A 45 5.21 20.53 42.48
N PRO A 46 5.41 20.58 43.80
CA PRO A 46 4.68 19.69 44.69
C PRO A 46 3.18 19.96 44.55
N LEU A 47 2.39 18.91 44.72
CA LEU A 47 0.94 18.98 44.61
C LEU A 47 0.37 19.96 45.65
N PRO A 48 -0.69 20.74 45.35
CA PRO A 48 -1.34 21.60 46.34
C PRO A 48 -1.80 20.81 47.56
N THR A 49 -1.61 21.38 48.76
CA THR A 49 -2.05 20.80 50.05
C THR A 49 -3.46 20.21 50.04
N PRO A 50 -4.51 20.89 49.52
CA PRO A 50 -5.86 20.30 49.51
C PRO A 50 -5.97 19.03 48.64
N THR A 51 -5.16 18.90 47.59
CA THR A 51 -5.15 17.69 46.77
C THR A 51 -4.31 16.59 47.43
N GLN A 52 -3.23 16.94 48.15
CA GLN A 52 -2.50 15.99 48.97
C GLN A 52 -3.41 15.35 50.02
N ASP A 53 -4.26 16.15 50.68
CA ASP A 53 -5.21 15.68 51.68
C ASP A 53 -6.24 14.72 51.07
N ARG A 54 -6.75 15.02 49.87
CA ARG A 54 -7.63 14.09 49.13
C ARG A 54 -6.94 12.78 48.76
N ILE A 55 -5.67 12.80 48.40
CA ILE A 55 -4.94 11.56 48.11
C ILE A 55 -4.73 10.76 49.40
N ARG A 56 -4.43 11.43 50.53
CA ARG A 56 -4.33 10.77 51.83
C ARG A 56 -5.64 10.08 52.20
N THR A 57 -6.80 10.73 52.02
CA THR A 57 -8.10 10.11 52.30
C THR A 57 -8.38 8.91 51.39
N LEU A 58 -8.03 8.99 50.10
CA LEU A 58 -8.18 7.88 49.17
C LEU A 58 -7.29 6.68 49.52
N LEU A 59 -6.02 6.92 49.86
CA LEU A 59 -5.10 5.85 50.27
C LEU A 59 -5.58 5.14 51.53
N LEU A 60 -6.08 5.91 52.52
CA LEU A 60 -6.67 5.36 53.74
C LEU A 60 -7.98 4.61 53.46
N ALA A 61 -8.80 5.09 52.52
CA ALA A 61 -10.02 4.40 52.09
C ALA A 61 -9.74 3.09 51.37
N ILE A 62 -8.66 3.01 50.56
CA ILE A 62 -8.24 1.76 49.92
C ILE A 62 -7.74 0.77 50.97
N GLN A 63 -6.97 1.25 51.95
CA GLN A 63 -6.52 0.42 53.07
C GLN A 63 -7.71 -0.13 53.89
N SER A 64 -8.73 0.67 54.18
CA SER A 64 -9.90 0.20 54.93
C SER A 64 -10.82 -0.69 54.10
N GLN A 65 -10.96 -0.42 52.80
CA GLN A 65 -11.78 -1.23 51.88
C GLN A 65 -11.19 -2.62 51.63
N THR A 66 -9.87 -2.71 51.45
CA THR A 66 -9.17 -4.01 51.29
C THR A 66 -9.31 -4.86 52.56
N GLN A 67 -9.17 -4.26 53.73
CA GLN A 67 -9.41 -4.93 55.01
C GLN A 67 -10.87 -5.36 55.18
N SER A 68 -11.84 -4.52 54.80
CA SER A 68 -13.28 -4.82 54.94
C SER A 68 -13.76 -5.92 53.98
N ALA A 69 -13.39 -5.83 52.69
CA ALA A 69 -13.75 -6.82 51.67
C ALA A 69 -13.12 -8.21 51.92
N ARG A 70 -11.97 -8.24 52.61
CA ARG A 70 -11.31 -9.50 52.97
C ARG A 70 -11.83 -10.10 54.27
N ARG A 71 -12.20 -9.28 55.27
CA ARG A 71 -12.90 -9.74 56.48
C ARG A 71 -14.25 -10.38 56.16
N SER A 72 -14.99 -9.88 55.16
CA SER A 72 -16.22 -10.54 54.69
C SER A 72 -15.93 -11.85 53.93
N SER A 73 -14.80 -11.96 53.22
CA SER A 73 -14.38 -13.20 52.55
C SER A 73 -13.91 -14.30 53.51
N LYS A 74 -13.19 -13.96 54.60
CA LYS A 74 -12.78 -14.88 55.68
C LYS A 74 -13.99 -15.40 56.47
N ALA A 75 -15.08 -14.63 56.55
CA ALA A 75 -16.33 -15.05 57.19
C ALA A 75 -17.18 -16.03 56.35
N SER A 76 -16.94 -16.12 55.03
CA SER A 76 -17.73 -16.94 54.08
C SER A 76 -17.03 -18.25 53.66
N GLY A 77 -15.83 -18.54 54.17
CA GLY A 77 -15.00 -19.66 53.71
C GLY A 77 -15.14 -20.95 54.53
N ARG A 78 -16.24 -21.69 54.39
CA ARG A 78 -16.23 -23.16 54.59
C ARG A 78 -16.20 -23.84 53.23
N ASN A 79 -15.20 -24.72 53.05
CA ASN A 79 -15.02 -25.73 51.99
C ASN A 79 -14.36 -25.28 50.68
N GLY A 80 -13.11 -25.72 50.47
CA GLY A 80 -12.45 -25.65 49.16
C GLY A 80 -10.94 -25.85 49.20
N LYS A 81 -10.46 -26.96 49.78
CA LYS A 81 -9.03 -27.32 49.78
C LYS A 81 -8.69 -28.02 48.46
N GLY A 82 -8.39 -27.24 47.42
CA GLY A 82 -7.79 -27.73 46.17
C GLY A 82 -6.25 -27.72 46.25
N PRO A 83 -5.55 -28.57 45.50
CA PRO A 83 -4.08 -28.70 45.61
C PRO A 83 -3.39 -27.44 45.07
N SER A 84 -2.54 -26.82 45.90
CA SER A 84 -1.77 -25.62 45.55
C SER A 84 -0.52 -25.98 44.73
N ASN A 85 -0.22 -25.14 43.75
CA ASN A 85 0.85 -25.27 42.75
C ASN A 85 2.14 -24.63 43.33
N PRO A 86 3.31 -25.31 43.35
CA PRO A 86 4.50 -24.88 44.12
C PRO A 86 5.20 -23.60 43.62
N ASN A 87 4.77 -23.02 42.50
CA ASN A 87 5.30 -21.75 41.98
C ASN A 87 4.45 -20.52 42.37
N LYS A 88 3.44 -20.70 43.22
CA LYS A 88 2.68 -19.59 43.77
C LYS A 88 3.41 -19.10 45.02
N LEU A 89 3.90 -17.86 45.00
CA LEU A 89 4.24 -17.16 46.23
C LEU A 89 2.95 -17.12 47.06
N ASP A 90 2.83 -18.00 48.03
CA ASP A 90 1.77 -17.99 49.03
C ASP A 90 2.03 -16.80 49.97
N LEU A 91 1.83 -15.59 49.43
CA LEU A 91 1.64 -14.39 50.23
C LEU A 91 0.39 -14.66 51.07
N THR A 92 0.56 -14.74 52.39
CA THR A 92 -0.61 -14.77 53.26
C THR A 92 -1.37 -13.46 53.08
N ASP A 93 -2.69 -13.49 53.26
CA ASP A 93 -3.48 -12.26 53.17
C ASP A 93 -2.98 -11.19 54.15
N ASP A 94 -2.41 -11.63 55.28
CA ASP A 94 -1.85 -10.79 56.33
C ASP A 94 -0.52 -10.13 55.87
N ASP A 95 0.35 -10.86 55.16
CA ASP A 95 1.57 -10.28 54.54
C ASP A 95 1.23 -9.21 53.51
N TYR A 96 0.20 -9.47 52.69
CA TYR A 96 -0.28 -8.50 51.70
C TYR A 96 -0.80 -7.23 52.37
N ASP A 97 -1.56 -7.37 53.47
CA ASP A 97 -2.08 -6.23 54.21
C ASP A 97 -0.96 -5.43 54.88
N GLU A 98 0.07 -6.09 55.42
CA GLU A 98 1.28 -5.43 55.92
C GLU A 98 2.02 -4.68 54.81
N MET A 99 2.17 -5.29 53.63
CA MET A 99 2.78 -4.65 52.47
C MET A 99 1.97 -3.42 52.01
N VAL A 100 0.65 -3.51 51.94
CA VAL A 100 -0.21 -2.36 51.59
C VAL A 100 -0.09 -1.24 52.62
N GLN A 101 -0.05 -1.56 53.91
CA GLN A 101 0.14 -0.58 54.98
C GLN A 101 1.53 0.08 54.91
N ALA A 102 2.58 -0.70 54.66
CA ALA A 102 3.93 -0.20 54.47
C ALA A 102 4.05 0.68 53.23
N LEU A 103 3.32 0.37 52.15
CA LEU A 103 3.26 1.19 50.94
C LEU A 103 2.49 2.51 51.19
N VAL A 104 1.33 2.44 51.83
CA VAL A 104 0.52 3.63 52.14
C VAL A 104 1.28 4.58 53.05
N SER A 105 1.91 4.09 54.12
CA SER A 105 2.72 4.93 55.03
C SER A 105 3.90 5.59 54.32
N LYS A 106 4.63 4.84 53.48
CA LYS A 106 5.73 5.38 52.66
C LYS A 106 5.23 6.44 51.67
N LEU A 107 4.08 6.21 51.03
CA LEU A 107 3.49 7.15 50.09
C LEU A 107 3.04 8.43 50.79
N VAL A 108 2.35 8.34 51.93
CA VAL A 108 1.89 9.50 52.71
C VAL A 108 3.05 10.41 53.12
N VAL A 109 4.19 9.83 53.52
CA VAL A 109 5.42 10.57 53.86
C VAL A 109 6.08 11.20 52.62
N ARG A 110 5.97 10.55 51.45
CA ARG A 110 6.58 11.00 50.20
C ARG A 110 5.73 12.00 49.42
N LEU A 111 4.41 12.04 49.62
CA LEU A 111 3.48 12.92 48.89
C LEU A 111 3.93 14.39 48.85
N PRO A 112 4.38 15.02 49.96
CA PRO A 112 4.84 16.41 49.93
C PRO A 112 6.15 16.62 49.15
N LYS A 113 6.97 15.55 49.02
CA LYS A 113 8.27 15.57 48.35
C LYS A 113 8.20 15.12 46.88
N MET A 114 7.05 14.59 46.44
CA MET A 114 6.82 14.22 45.05
C MET A 114 6.50 15.49 44.25
N THR A 115 7.39 15.83 43.33
CA THR A 115 7.14 16.88 42.34
C THR A 115 6.38 16.28 41.17
N PHE A 116 5.34 16.97 40.74
CA PHE A 116 4.55 16.56 39.59
C PHE A 116 4.73 17.59 38.46
N PRO A 117 4.73 17.16 37.20
CA PRO A 117 4.65 18.08 36.07
C PRO A 117 3.49 19.06 36.30
N ALA A 118 3.72 20.35 36.08
CA ALA A 118 2.66 21.35 36.25
C ALA A 118 1.42 20.94 35.44
N ALA A 119 0.26 20.90 36.11
CA ALA A 119 -0.99 20.66 35.43
C ALA A 119 -1.17 21.73 34.35
N ARG A 120 -1.60 21.30 33.16
CA ARG A 120 -1.91 22.16 32.00
C ARG A 120 -3.12 23.06 32.29
N SER A 121 -3.06 23.92 33.30
CA SER A 121 -4.04 25.00 33.44
C SER A 121 -3.62 26.11 32.49
N LYS A 122 -4.43 26.29 31.44
CA LYS A 122 -4.44 27.43 30.51
C LYS A 122 -3.86 28.69 31.16
N ALA A 123 -2.58 28.96 30.93
CA ALA A 123 -1.94 30.20 31.32
C ALA A 123 -0.95 30.55 30.21
N ASN A 124 -1.14 31.75 29.68
CA ASN A 124 -0.52 32.26 28.47
C ASN A 124 1.00 32.37 28.58
N SER A 125 1.61 32.26 27.39
CA SER A 125 2.88 32.84 26.93
C SER A 125 4.18 32.50 27.68
N ALA A 126 5.19 32.12 26.88
CA ALA A 126 6.60 31.89 27.20
C ALA A 126 6.98 30.62 27.98
N ALA A 127 6.23 30.19 29.01
CA ALA A 127 6.57 28.96 29.76
C ALA A 127 6.09 27.66 29.07
N ALA A 128 5.05 27.75 28.23
CA ALA A 128 4.55 26.65 27.41
C ALA A 128 5.53 26.24 26.29
N ALA A 129 6.32 27.18 25.79
CA ALA A 129 7.32 26.92 24.75
C ALA A 129 8.41 25.94 25.20
N ALA A 130 8.77 25.99 26.49
CA ALA A 130 9.71 25.06 27.11
C ALA A 130 9.06 23.77 27.63
N ALA A 131 7.76 23.55 27.38
CA ALA A 131 7.02 22.34 27.74
C ALA A 131 6.71 21.44 26.52
N HIS A 132 6.88 21.95 25.29
CA HIS A 132 6.59 21.21 24.05
C HIS A 132 7.37 19.91 23.83
N ASP A 133 8.55 19.72 24.46
CA ASP A 133 9.25 18.42 24.42
C ASP A 133 8.50 17.31 25.20
N LEU A 134 7.51 17.66 26.03
CA LEU A 134 6.74 16.73 26.85
C LEU A 134 5.24 16.73 26.47
N ASP A 135 4.82 17.45 25.42
CA ASP A 135 3.46 17.40 24.88
C ASP A 135 3.25 16.09 24.13
N PHE A 136 3.10 15.01 24.90
CA PHE A 136 2.60 13.74 24.41
C PHE A 136 1.08 13.87 24.26
N ASP A 137 0.65 14.43 23.13
CA ASP A 137 -0.78 14.54 22.81
C ASP A 137 -1.33 13.16 22.46
N TYR A 138 -1.87 12.47 23.47
CA TYR A 138 -2.45 11.14 23.33
C TYR A 138 -3.46 11.07 22.19
N GLU A 139 -4.35 12.07 22.07
CA GLU A 139 -5.31 12.14 20.97
C GLU A 139 -4.65 12.23 19.59
N ALA A 140 -3.62 13.06 19.45
CA ALA A 140 -2.87 13.17 18.19
C ALA A 140 -2.16 11.86 17.83
N THR A 141 -1.61 11.16 18.84
CA THR A 141 -1.02 9.84 18.63
C THR A 141 -2.07 8.79 18.25
N LEU A 142 -3.24 8.77 18.91
CA LEU A 142 -4.33 7.86 18.59
C LEU A 142 -4.85 8.09 17.18
N HIS A 143 -5.10 9.35 16.79
CA HIS A 143 -5.46 9.70 15.41
C HIS A 143 -4.42 9.22 14.40
N ARG A 144 -3.12 9.43 14.69
CA ARG A 144 -2.05 8.92 13.83
C ARG A 144 -2.07 7.40 13.73
N THR A 145 -2.28 6.68 14.84
CA THR A 145 -2.37 5.21 14.80
C THR A 145 -3.58 4.74 14.00
N ALA A 146 -4.74 5.40 14.15
CA ALA A 146 -5.94 5.11 13.38
C ALA A 146 -5.70 5.29 11.88
N VAL A 147 -5.11 6.42 11.47
CA VAL A 147 -4.75 6.69 10.07
C VAL A 147 -3.79 5.64 9.52
N LEU A 148 -2.72 5.33 10.27
CA LEU A 148 -1.75 4.31 9.85
C LEU A 148 -2.38 2.91 9.75
N SER A 149 -3.30 2.57 10.65
CA SER A 149 -4.01 1.29 10.60
C SER A 149 -4.94 1.21 9.39
N ALA A 150 -5.62 2.31 9.04
CA ALA A 150 -6.47 2.40 7.85
C ALA A 150 -5.63 2.25 6.58
N GLN A 151 -4.51 2.98 6.48
CA GLN A 151 -3.57 2.87 5.36
C GLN A 151 -2.99 1.46 5.22
N LEU A 152 -2.65 0.81 6.34
CA LEU A 152 -2.16 -0.57 6.33
C LEU A 152 -3.25 -1.54 5.85
N SER A 153 -4.49 -1.37 6.31
CA SER A 153 -5.63 -2.18 5.89
C SER A 153 -5.88 -2.04 4.39
N GLU A 154 -5.92 -0.80 3.89
CA GLU A 154 -6.07 -0.49 2.47
C GLU A 154 -4.96 -1.12 1.62
N ALA A 155 -3.70 -0.94 2.01
CA ALA A 155 -2.56 -1.56 1.31
C ALA A 155 -2.61 -3.09 1.35
N THR A 156 -3.13 -3.67 2.42
CA THR A 156 -3.30 -5.13 2.55
C THR A 156 -4.44 -5.63 1.65
N GLN A 157 -5.54 -4.88 1.57
CA GLN A 157 -6.67 -5.21 0.72
C GLN A 157 -6.31 -5.06 -0.76
N SER A 158 -5.64 -3.97 -1.16
CA SER A 158 -5.18 -3.77 -2.54
C SER A 158 -4.18 -4.86 -2.95
N SER A 159 -3.26 -5.25 -2.07
CA SER A 159 -2.34 -6.37 -2.35
C SER A 159 -3.08 -7.70 -2.55
N LYS A 160 -4.16 -7.97 -1.80
CA LYS A 160 -4.99 -9.17 -2.00
C LYS A 160 -5.70 -9.14 -3.35
N LEU A 161 -6.27 -8.00 -3.74
CA LEU A 161 -6.94 -7.83 -5.03
C LEU A 161 -5.96 -8.04 -6.20
N LEU A 162 -4.78 -7.41 -6.15
CA LEU A 162 -3.75 -7.58 -7.17
C LEU A 162 -3.29 -9.04 -7.29
N ARG A 163 -3.09 -9.75 -6.17
CA ARG A 163 -2.75 -11.17 -6.18
C ARG A 163 -3.85 -12.03 -6.79
N ALA A 164 -5.12 -11.71 -6.54
CA ALA A 164 -6.25 -12.41 -7.15
C ALA A 164 -6.30 -12.17 -8.67
N SER A 165 -6.06 -10.93 -9.10
CA SER A 165 -5.97 -10.58 -10.52
C SER A 165 -4.85 -11.32 -11.23
N ILE A 166 -3.64 -11.33 -10.65
CA ILE A 166 -2.49 -12.04 -11.20
C ILE A 166 -2.80 -13.53 -11.34
N ARG A 167 -3.42 -14.15 -10.34
CA ARG A 167 -3.80 -15.57 -10.41
C ARG A 167 -4.79 -15.85 -11.55
N LYS A 168 -5.77 -14.97 -11.76
CA LYS A 168 -6.72 -15.09 -12.87
C LYS A 168 -6.01 -14.97 -14.22
N GLU A 169 -5.14 -13.99 -14.36
CA GLU A 169 -4.37 -13.76 -15.59
C GLU A 169 -3.42 -14.93 -15.87
N GLU A 170 -2.72 -15.45 -14.86
CA GLU A 170 -1.89 -16.64 -15.02
C GLU A 170 -2.70 -17.89 -15.41
N GLN A 171 -3.96 -18.02 -14.97
CA GLN A 171 -4.83 -19.11 -15.40
C GLN A 171 -5.23 -18.95 -16.87
N ASN A 172 -5.61 -17.75 -17.28
CA ASN A 172 -5.92 -17.45 -18.69
C ASN A 172 -4.71 -17.71 -19.59
N LEU A 173 -3.51 -17.24 -19.20
CA LEU A 173 -2.29 -17.49 -19.94
C LEU A 173 -1.95 -18.98 -20.06
N ARG A 174 -2.30 -19.80 -19.07
CA ARG A 174 -2.12 -21.27 -19.15
C ARG A 174 -3.11 -21.89 -20.15
N ALA A 175 -4.36 -21.43 -20.17
CA ALA A 175 -5.37 -21.89 -21.13
C ALA A 175 -4.98 -21.52 -22.57
N GLU A 176 -4.62 -20.25 -22.81
CA GLU A 176 -4.20 -19.77 -24.13
C GLU A 176 -2.96 -20.50 -24.65
N LYS A 177 -1.97 -20.77 -23.78
CA LYS A 177 -0.80 -21.57 -24.17
C LYS A 177 -1.18 -22.99 -24.56
N ALA A 178 -2.08 -23.63 -23.82
CA ALA A 178 -2.57 -24.96 -24.16
C ALA A 178 -3.35 -24.98 -25.50
N GLU A 179 -4.12 -23.93 -25.78
CA GLU A 179 -4.80 -23.77 -27.08
C GLU A 179 -3.80 -23.59 -28.23
N LEU A 180 -2.79 -22.74 -28.05
CA LEU A 180 -1.72 -22.56 -29.05
C LEU A 180 -0.94 -23.84 -29.30
N ASP A 181 -0.62 -24.60 -28.26
CA ASP A 181 0.05 -25.89 -28.39
C ASP A 181 -0.83 -26.89 -29.17
N ALA A 182 -2.14 -26.93 -28.90
CA ALA A 182 -3.09 -27.76 -29.64
C ALA A 182 -3.17 -27.36 -31.13
N LEU A 183 -3.20 -26.06 -31.43
CA LEU A 183 -3.17 -25.55 -32.80
C LEU A 183 -1.85 -25.89 -33.50
N ALA A 184 -0.71 -25.77 -32.80
CA ALA A 184 0.60 -26.13 -33.33
C ALA A 184 0.69 -27.63 -33.64
N GLU A 185 0.14 -28.50 -32.77
CA GLU A 185 0.03 -29.93 -33.05
C GLU A 185 -0.87 -30.21 -34.25
N ASN A 186 -2.01 -29.52 -34.37
CA ASN A 186 -2.93 -29.69 -35.50
C ASN A 186 -2.29 -29.27 -36.82
N LEU A 187 -1.53 -28.16 -36.85
CA LEU A 187 -0.75 -27.75 -38.01
C LEU A 187 0.34 -28.78 -38.35
N LYS A 188 1.05 -29.32 -37.36
CA LYS A 188 2.04 -30.39 -37.57
C LYS A 188 1.38 -31.66 -38.14
N ARG A 189 0.23 -32.07 -37.61
CA ARG A 189 -0.54 -33.21 -38.13
C ARG A 189 -1.04 -32.95 -39.55
N GLY A 190 -1.54 -31.75 -39.84
CA GLY A 190 -2.02 -31.34 -41.17
C GLY A 190 -0.90 -31.34 -42.21
N THR A 191 0.25 -30.75 -41.89
CA THR A 191 1.44 -30.77 -42.78
C THR A 191 2.00 -32.17 -42.99
N GLN A 192 2.02 -33.02 -41.95
CA GLN A 192 2.39 -34.43 -42.09
C GLN A 192 1.40 -35.17 -42.99
N ALA A 193 0.09 -34.98 -42.78
CA ALA A 193 -0.96 -35.58 -43.61
C ALA A 193 -0.82 -35.14 -45.07
N GLN A 194 -0.62 -33.85 -45.35
CA GLN A 194 -0.33 -33.34 -46.70
C GLN A 194 0.89 -34.02 -47.31
N ARG A 195 2.02 -34.10 -46.59
CA ARG A 195 3.22 -34.81 -47.07
C ARG A 195 2.94 -36.28 -47.37
N THR A 196 2.13 -36.96 -46.57
CA THR A 196 1.76 -38.36 -46.86
C THR A 196 0.83 -38.47 -48.07
N GLN A 197 -0.10 -37.52 -48.24
CA GLN A 197 -0.97 -37.47 -49.41
C GLN A 197 -0.15 -37.20 -50.67
N GLU A 198 0.76 -36.23 -50.66
CA GLU A 198 1.68 -35.94 -51.76
C GLU A 198 2.51 -37.15 -52.18
N LYS A 199 2.98 -37.95 -51.22
CA LYS A 199 3.69 -39.21 -51.50
C LYS A 199 2.79 -40.29 -52.12
N ARG A 200 1.50 -40.26 -51.84
CA ARG A 200 0.50 -41.20 -52.40
C ARG A 200 -0.05 -40.75 -53.75
N LEU A 201 0.24 -39.52 -54.20
CA LEU A 201 -0.14 -39.03 -55.52
C LEU A 201 0.78 -39.61 -56.61
N HIS A 202 0.20 -39.90 -57.76
CA HIS A 202 0.94 -40.37 -58.94
C HIS A 202 1.92 -39.28 -59.44
N PRO A 203 3.14 -39.62 -59.92
CA PRO A 203 4.19 -38.66 -60.28
C PRO A 203 3.77 -37.55 -61.27
N LEU A 204 2.86 -37.82 -62.20
CA LEU A 204 2.33 -36.80 -63.13
C LEU A 204 1.39 -35.78 -62.44
N ALA A 205 0.58 -36.20 -61.47
CA ALA A 205 -0.24 -35.30 -60.66
C ALA A 205 0.61 -34.46 -59.71
N ARG A 206 1.73 -35.03 -59.23
CA ARG A 206 2.74 -34.33 -58.43
C ARG A 206 3.46 -33.24 -59.22
N GLN A 207 3.76 -33.47 -60.51
CA GLN A 207 4.36 -32.46 -61.39
C GLN A 207 3.40 -31.30 -61.71
N LEU A 208 2.10 -31.55 -61.88
CA LEU A 208 1.11 -30.47 -62.05
C LEU A 208 0.89 -29.64 -60.78
N GLY A 209 0.94 -30.26 -59.59
CA GLY A 209 0.82 -29.56 -58.30
C GLY A 209 2.08 -28.82 -57.86
N GLY A 210 3.27 -29.36 -58.17
CA GLY A 210 4.57 -28.79 -57.79
C GLY A 210 5.00 -27.56 -58.58
N GLY A 211 4.44 -27.33 -59.78
CA GLY A 211 4.76 -26.16 -60.62
C GLY A 211 4.36 -24.80 -60.04
N ARG A 212 3.65 -24.77 -58.90
CA ARG A 212 3.24 -23.55 -58.21
C ARG A 212 3.93 -23.28 -56.87
N SER A 213 4.79 -24.19 -56.38
CA SER A 213 5.28 -24.13 -54.98
C SER A 213 6.80 -24.25 -54.82
N ALA A 214 7.59 -24.04 -55.87
CA ALA A 214 9.06 -24.12 -55.81
C ALA A 214 9.69 -22.78 -56.22
N LYS A 215 9.39 -21.70 -55.49
CA LYS A 215 10.23 -20.49 -55.47
C LYS A 215 9.89 -19.62 -54.26
N VAL A 216 10.39 -19.99 -53.09
CA VAL A 216 10.61 -19.05 -51.99
C VAL A 216 12.02 -19.35 -51.49
N GLU A 217 12.99 -18.72 -52.16
CA GLU A 217 14.33 -18.50 -51.61
C GLU A 217 14.27 -17.24 -50.76
N ASP A 218 15.01 -17.29 -49.66
CA ASP A 218 15.19 -16.22 -48.68
C ASP A 218 15.54 -14.86 -49.33
N GLY A 219 14.88 -13.79 -48.88
CA GLY A 219 15.17 -12.42 -49.28
C GLY A 219 14.19 -11.42 -48.66
N GLU A 220 14.74 -10.38 -48.04
CA GLU A 220 14.09 -9.37 -47.21
C GLU A 220 13.17 -8.40 -47.99
N GLU A 221 12.22 -7.80 -47.25
CA GLU A 221 11.49 -6.52 -47.48
C GLU A 221 10.74 -6.24 -48.82
N GLY A 222 9.46 -5.84 -48.72
CA GLY A 222 8.81 -5.04 -49.78
C GLY A 222 7.31 -5.23 -50.02
N VAL A 223 6.51 -4.46 -49.30
CA VAL A 223 5.20 -3.83 -49.63
C VAL A 223 4.55 -4.09 -51.02
N ALA A 224 3.29 -4.58 -50.96
CA ALA A 224 2.12 -4.33 -51.83
C ALA A 224 2.08 -4.73 -53.33
N ASP A 225 0.85 -5.09 -53.71
CA ASP A 225 0.24 -5.08 -55.05
C ASP A 225 0.40 -6.33 -55.94
N GLN A 226 -0.55 -7.25 -55.80
CA GLN A 226 -1.04 -7.99 -56.97
C GLN A 226 -2.51 -8.43 -56.79
N MET A 227 -3.39 -7.47 -57.03
CA MET A 227 -4.72 -7.72 -57.58
C MET A 227 -4.57 -8.32 -59.00
N LEU A 228 -5.07 -9.53 -59.25
CA LEU A 228 -6.05 -9.81 -60.31
C LEU A 228 -6.33 -11.33 -60.43
N GLY A 229 -7.62 -11.69 -60.38
CA GLY A 229 -8.13 -12.68 -61.33
C GLY A 229 -8.56 -14.04 -60.80
N THR A 230 -9.59 -14.12 -59.95
CA THR A 230 -10.63 -15.17 -60.06
C THR A 230 -12.00 -14.63 -59.65
N ALA A 231 -12.58 -13.76 -60.46
CA ALA A 231 -13.98 -13.36 -60.33
C ALA A 231 -14.89 -14.39 -61.02
N ARG A 232 -15.27 -15.45 -60.29
CA ARG A 232 -16.55 -16.12 -60.56
C ARG A 232 -17.63 -15.24 -59.95
N ARG A 233 -18.35 -14.50 -60.80
CA ARG A 233 -19.64 -13.86 -60.46
C ARG A 233 -20.59 -14.94 -59.92
N ARG A 234 -20.58 -15.14 -58.60
CA ARG A 234 -21.80 -15.53 -57.88
C ARG A 234 -22.51 -14.24 -57.55
N HIS A 235 -23.70 -14.13 -58.10
CA HIS A 235 -24.72 -13.17 -57.74
C HIS A 235 -24.98 -13.29 -56.24
N VAL A 236 -24.24 -12.52 -55.43
CA VAL A 236 -24.61 -12.25 -54.05
C VAL A 236 -25.82 -11.35 -54.18
N VAL A 237 -26.99 -11.94 -53.93
CA VAL A 237 -28.15 -11.17 -53.52
C VAL A 237 -27.67 -10.40 -52.29
N GLU A 238 -27.44 -9.10 -52.42
CA GLU A 238 -27.46 -8.20 -51.28
C GLU A 238 -28.86 -8.33 -50.70
N ALA A 239 -29.02 -9.25 -49.74
CA ALA A 239 -30.02 -9.06 -48.72
C ALA A 239 -29.50 -7.85 -47.93
N PRO A 240 -30.17 -6.67 -47.99
CA PRO A 240 -29.96 -5.71 -46.93
C PRO A 240 -30.36 -6.46 -45.67
N LEU A 241 -29.41 -6.70 -44.75
CA LEU A 241 -29.74 -7.03 -43.38
C LEU A 241 -30.64 -5.88 -42.94
N GLY A 242 -31.95 -6.13 -42.98
CA GLY A 242 -32.95 -5.12 -42.71
C GLY A 242 -32.69 -4.64 -41.29
N LYS A 243 -32.76 -3.34 -41.06
CA LYS A 243 -32.78 -2.80 -39.69
C LYS A 243 -33.78 -3.56 -38.78
N ALA A 244 -34.82 -4.15 -39.38
CA ALA A 244 -35.80 -5.03 -38.74
C ALA A 244 -35.29 -6.42 -38.26
N GLU A 245 -34.21 -6.99 -38.83
CA GLU A 245 -33.62 -8.25 -38.32
C GLU A 245 -32.64 -7.99 -37.17
N ILE A 246 -32.05 -6.80 -37.10
CA ILE A 246 -31.17 -6.36 -36.02
C ILE A 246 -32.00 -5.86 -34.81
N GLU A 247 -33.16 -5.25 -35.05
CA GLU A 247 -34.15 -4.86 -34.03
C GLU A 247 -35.01 -6.06 -33.53
N GLY A 248 -34.98 -7.20 -34.22
CA GLY A 248 -35.74 -8.39 -33.84
C GLY A 248 -35.05 -9.29 -32.81
N ASP A 249 -33.74 -9.14 -32.64
CA ASP A 249 -32.91 -10.01 -31.80
C ASP A 249 -32.58 -9.27 -30.49
N ALA A 250 -33.36 -9.54 -29.44
CA ALA A 250 -33.28 -8.83 -28.15
C ALA A 250 -31.87 -8.87 -27.54
N ASP A 251 -31.13 -9.96 -27.76
CA ASP A 251 -29.76 -10.13 -27.30
C ASP A 251 -28.77 -9.23 -28.07
N LEU A 252 -29.03 -8.96 -29.35
CA LEU A 252 -28.21 -8.08 -30.18
C LEU A 252 -28.43 -6.61 -29.83
N GLU A 253 -29.67 -6.22 -29.52
CA GLU A 253 -29.96 -4.88 -29.01
C GLU A 253 -29.26 -4.60 -27.68
N ASP A 254 -29.26 -5.57 -26.77
CA ASP A 254 -28.59 -5.44 -25.48
C ASP A 254 -27.07 -5.35 -25.65
N LEU A 255 -26.49 -6.11 -26.59
CA LEU A 255 -25.08 -5.96 -26.96
C LEU A 255 -24.78 -4.58 -27.58
N MET A 256 -25.64 -4.07 -28.47
CA MET A 256 -25.46 -2.74 -29.06
C MET A 256 -25.60 -1.62 -28.00
N LYS A 257 -26.53 -1.76 -27.04
CA LYS A 257 -26.67 -0.85 -25.90
C LYS A 257 -25.46 -0.91 -24.97
N GLN A 258 -24.94 -2.10 -24.68
CA GLN A 258 -23.71 -2.29 -23.90
C GLN A 258 -22.49 -1.69 -24.61
N LEU A 259 -22.36 -1.89 -25.92
CA LEU A 259 -21.29 -1.31 -26.73
C LEU A 259 -21.40 0.22 -26.75
N GLY A 260 -22.61 0.76 -26.92
CA GLY A 260 -22.87 2.20 -26.87
C GLY A 260 -22.57 2.80 -25.49
N SER A 261 -22.93 2.11 -24.41
CA SER A 261 -22.61 2.51 -23.04
C SER A 261 -21.09 2.46 -22.79
N HIS A 262 -20.41 1.42 -23.27
CA HIS A 262 -18.97 1.27 -23.14
C HIS A 262 -18.21 2.34 -23.93
N LEU A 263 -18.58 2.57 -25.19
CA LEU A 263 -18.01 3.63 -26.02
C LEU A 263 -18.32 5.02 -25.43
N GLY A 264 -19.51 5.21 -24.87
CA GLY A 264 -19.86 6.42 -24.13
C GLY A 264 -18.95 6.63 -22.91
N SER A 265 -18.71 5.58 -22.12
CA SER A 265 -17.78 5.62 -20.98
C SER A 265 -16.34 5.89 -21.42
N MET A 266 -15.87 5.26 -22.50
CA MET A 266 -14.55 5.54 -23.08
C MET A 266 -14.45 6.98 -23.61
N ALA A 267 -15.50 7.50 -24.24
CA ALA A 267 -15.55 8.88 -24.70
C ALA A 267 -15.51 9.87 -23.52
N THR A 268 -16.26 9.62 -22.44
CA THR A 268 -16.21 10.44 -21.22
C THR A 268 -14.84 10.37 -20.52
N ASN A 269 -14.23 9.18 -20.45
CA ASN A 269 -12.90 9.01 -19.87
C ASN A 269 -11.83 9.75 -20.68
N THR A 270 -11.91 9.71 -22.01
CA THR A 270 -10.97 10.40 -22.90
C THR A 270 -11.24 11.91 -23.03
N ALA A 271 -12.43 12.40 -22.67
CA ALA A 271 -12.75 13.84 -22.70
C ALA A 271 -11.81 14.67 -21.81
N SER A 272 -11.43 14.14 -20.64
CA SER A 272 -10.44 14.78 -19.74
C SER A 272 -9.05 14.89 -20.37
N LEU A 273 -8.64 13.88 -21.15
CA LEU A 273 -7.37 13.87 -21.88
C LEU A 273 -7.34 14.94 -22.98
N GLN A 274 -8.48 15.25 -23.59
CA GLN A 274 -8.58 16.32 -24.59
C GLN A 274 -8.31 17.70 -23.97
N GLY A 275 -8.79 17.94 -22.75
CA GLY A 275 -8.46 19.15 -21.99
C GLY A 275 -6.96 19.25 -21.70
N MET A 276 -6.35 18.16 -21.24
CA MET A 276 -4.90 18.11 -20.99
C MET A 276 -4.06 18.31 -22.25
N ARG A 277 -4.48 17.79 -23.41
CA ARG A 277 -3.79 18.04 -24.69
C ARG A 277 -3.78 19.52 -25.05
N ARG A 278 -4.85 20.26 -24.78
CA ARG A 278 -4.92 21.71 -25.00
C ARG A 278 -3.98 22.46 -24.07
N GLU A 279 -3.96 22.11 -22.79
CA GLU A 279 -3.04 22.73 -21.82
C GLU A 279 -1.57 22.38 -22.11
N LEU A 280 -1.29 21.16 -22.56
CA LEU A 280 0.05 20.74 -22.97
C LEU A 280 0.51 21.49 -24.23
N GLY A 281 -0.37 21.69 -25.22
CA GLY A 281 -0.08 22.55 -26.36
C GLY A 281 0.16 24.01 -25.95
N ARG A 282 -0.58 24.51 -24.96
CA ARG A 282 -0.36 25.85 -24.37
C ARG A 282 0.99 25.96 -23.67
N ALA A 283 1.36 24.94 -22.89
CA ALA A 283 2.64 24.86 -22.22
C ALA A 283 3.79 24.74 -23.23
N GLU A 284 3.63 23.95 -24.29
CA GLU A 284 4.61 23.82 -25.38
C GLU A 284 4.83 25.16 -26.07
N VAL A 285 3.76 25.88 -26.43
CA VAL A 285 3.86 27.22 -27.03
C VAL A 285 4.51 28.22 -26.06
N ALA A 286 4.16 28.17 -24.77
CA ALA A 286 4.77 29.03 -23.74
C ALA A 286 6.27 28.74 -23.56
N ILE A 287 6.66 27.46 -23.52
CA ILE A 287 8.06 27.04 -23.44
C ILE A 287 8.81 27.45 -24.70
N ARG A 288 8.23 27.27 -25.89
CA ARG A 288 8.82 27.73 -27.15
C ARG A 288 9.01 29.25 -27.17
N ALA A 289 8.01 30.01 -26.72
CA ALA A 289 8.10 31.47 -26.61
C ALA A 289 9.20 31.90 -25.61
N PHE A 290 9.27 31.25 -24.45
CA PHE A 290 10.32 31.49 -23.46
C PHE A 290 11.71 31.11 -23.97
N ALA A 291 11.84 29.96 -24.62
CA ALA A 291 13.09 29.49 -25.22
C ALA A 291 13.56 30.46 -26.31
N TRP A 292 12.65 30.97 -27.13
CA TRP A 292 12.95 31.98 -28.13
C TRP A 292 13.44 33.29 -27.50
N GLN A 293 12.80 33.76 -26.43
CA GLN A 293 13.21 34.97 -25.69
C GLN A 293 14.57 34.83 -25.00
N ARG A 294 14.91 33.64 -24.46
CA ARG A 294 16.14 33.40 -23.68
C ARG A 294 17.35 33.00 -24.52
N LEU A 295 17.17 32.16 -25.54
CA LEU A 295 18.28 31.63 -26.34
C LEU A 295 18.61 32.53 -27.54
N GLY A 296 17.69 33.39 -27.96
CA GLY A 296 17.81 34.16 -29.20
C GLY A 296 17.55 33.31 -30.45
N ARG A 297 17.19 33.96 -31.56
CA ARG A 297 16.69 33.32 -32.80
C ARG A 297 17.60 32.20 -33.31
N ASP A 298 18.91 32.44 -33.38
CA ASP A 298 19.87 31.52 -34.03
C ASP A 298 20.23 30.29 -33.20
N LYS A 299 20.08 30.36 -31.87
CA LYS A 299 20.30 29.21 -30.98
C LYS A 299 19.01 28.41 -30.80
N TYR A 300 17.86 29.06 -30.84
CA TYR A 300 16.55 28.39 -30.82
C TYR A 300 16.35 27.51 -32.06
N LEU A 301 16.65 28.04 -33.26
CA LEU A 301 16.55 27.26 -34.50
C LEU A 301 17.47 26.03 -34.48
N ARG A 302 18.70 26.17 -33.99
CA ARG A 302 19.62 25.03 -33.81
C ARG A 302 19.15 23.95 -32.83
N VAL A 303 18.36 24.29 -31.83
CA VAL A 303 17.82 23.32 -30.87
C VAL A 303 16.55 22.64 -31.40
N MET A 304 15.82 23.31 -32.29
CA MET A 304 14.59 22.78 -32.90
C MET A 304 14.85 21.99 -34.19
N ASP A 305 15.94 22.27 -34.92
CA ASP A 305 16.36 21.56 -36.15
C ASP A 305 17.11 20.23 -35.88
N VAL A 306 17.14 19.74 -34.64
CA VAL A 306 17.63 18.39 -34.33
C VAL A 306 16.43 17.43 -34.36
N GLN A 307 16.00 17.08 -35.58
CA GLN A 307 15.22 15.87 -35.88
C GLN A 307 15.84 15.15 -37.07
#